data_AF-A0A6A8FKW0-F1
#
_entry.id   AF-A0A6A8FKW0-F1
#
_cell.length_a   1.000
_cell.length_b   1.000
_cell.length_c   1.000
_cell.angle_alpha   90.00
_cell.angle_beta   90.00
_cell.angle_gamma   90.00
#
_symmetry.space_group_name_H-M   'P 1'
#
loop_
_entity.id
_entity.type
_entity.pdbx_description
1 polymer ?
#
loop_
_entity_poly.entity_id
_entity_poly.type
_entity_poly.pdbx_seq_one_letter_code
_entity_poly.pdbx_strand_id
1 'polypeptide(L)'
;TKLANARKIALSLRDLPLPHISDNDIQSEKLEMRYNKVVCRLRERIELDLPVVLTNANKVKELHEMRKDCKKLRYLLELVPHQNNDSIDNREIHKTITELEDIQDMLGSIHDIDITIAYLKRVRHPNEVTHILHDEISERNKKYEDFIQFYKRSLSDSRHNFLNQIAILT
;
A
#
# COMPACT_ATOMS: atom_id res chain seq x y z
N THR A 1 -30.75 -25.28 -8.05
CA THR A 1 -29.97 -24.92 -6.82
C THR A 1 -29.21 -23.64 -7.06
N LYS A 2 -28.98 -22.80 -6.04
CA LYS A 2 -28.24 -21.52 -6.14
C LYS A 2 -26.84 -21.70 -6.77
N LEU A 3 -26.19 -22.84 -6.53
CA LEU A 3 -24.90 -23.21 -7.10
C LEU A 3 -24.92 -23.31 -8.64
N ALA A 4 -25.96 -23.91 -9.22
CA ALA A 4 -26.08 -24.06 -10.67
C ALA A 4 -26.24 -22.71 -11.38
N ASN A 5 -27.00 -21.78 -10.78
CA ASN A 5 -27.12 -20.41 -11.29
C ASN A 5 -25.82 -19.63 -11.17
N ALA A 6 -25.13 -19.71 -10.02
CA ALA A 6 -23.83 -19.06 -9.85
C ALA A 6 -22.79 -19.55 -10.87
N ARG A 7 -22.77 -20.86 -11.14
CA ARG A 7 -21.88 -21.47 -12.15
C ARG A 7 -22.25 -21.04 -13.57
N LYS A 8 -23.54 -20.94 -13.90
CA LYS A 8 -24.01 -20.42 -15.19
C LYS A 8 -23.60 -18.97 -15.41
N ILE A 9 -23.73 -18.12 -14.37
CA ILE A 9 -23.30 -16.72 -14.41
C ILE A 9 -21.78 -16.64 -14.63
N ALA A 10 -20.99 -17.39 -13.84
CA ALA A 10 -19.53 -17.39 -13.98
C ALA A 10 -19.07 -17.81 -15.39
N LEU A 11 -19.71 -18.83 -15.98
CA LEU A 11 -19.44 -19.23 -17.36
C LEU A 11 -19.82 -18.14 -18.37
N SER A 12 -20.97 -17.48 -18.19
CA SER A 12 -21.36 -16.37 -19.07
C SER A 12 -20.43 -15.15 -18.97
N LEU A 13 -19.79 -14.93 -17.83
CA LEU A 13 -18.80 -13.85 -17.65
C LEU A 13 -17.49 -14.15 -18.39
N ARG A 14 -17.11 -15.42 -18.52
CA ARG A 14 -15.90 -15.83 -19.26
C ARG A 14 -16.04 -15.55 -20.75
N ASP A 15 -17.26 -15.66 -21.27
CA ASP A 15 -17.56 -15.51 -22.69
C ASP A 15 -17.99 -14.06 -23.04
N LEU A 16 -18.01 -13.14 -22.06
CA LEU A 16 -18.23 -11.73 -22.34
C LEU A 16 -17.04 -11.14 -23.09
N PRO A 17 -17.25 -10.43 -24.21
CA PRO A 17 -16.18 -9.70 -24.85
C PRO A 17 -15.66 -8.66 -23.87
N LEU A 18 -14.40 -8.80 -23.46
CA LEU A 18 -13.75 -7.79 -22.65
C LEU A 18 -13.65 -6.52 -23.50
N PRO A 19 -14.10 -5.37 -22.99
CA PRO A 19 -13.93 -4.11 -23.70
C PRO A 19 -12.44 -3.87 -23.91
N HIS A 20 -12.01 -3.93 -25.17
CA HIS A 20 -10.68 -3.51 -25.58
C HIS A 20 -10.69 -1.98 -25.67
N ILE A 21 -9.80 -1.34 -24.91
CA ILE A 21 -9.66 0.10 -24.92
C ILE A 21 -8.43 0.40 -25.78
N SER A 22 -8.61 1.12 -26.87
CA SER A 22 -7.52 1.68 -27.67
C SER A 22 -7.16 3.08 -27.17
N ASP A 23 -5.98 3.59 -27.53
CA ASP A 23 -5.52 4.93 -27.14
C ASP A 23 -6.50 6.04 -27.58
N ASN A 24 -7.24 5.81 -28.67
CA ASN A 24 -8.23 6.76 -29.20
C ASN A 24 -9.55 6.77 -28.41
N ASP A 25 -9.85 5.72 -27.63
CA ASP A 25 -11.08 5.61 -26.83
C ASP A 25 -10.97 6.40 -25.51
N ILE A 26 -9.76 6.81 -25.14
CA ILE A 26 -9.48 7.54 -23.90
C ILE A 26 -9.23 9.02 -24.21
N GLN A 27 -10.18 9.88 -23.86
CA GLN A 27 -9.94 11.33 -23.86
C GLN A 27 -8.93 11.67 -22.76
N SER A 28 -7.85 12.38 -23.12
CA SER A 28 -6.77 12.77 -22.21
C SER A 28 -7.28 13.47 -20.94
N GLU A 29 -8.22 14.41 -21.08
CA GLU A 29 -8.86 15.12 -19.96
C GLU A 29 -9.60 14.16 -18.99
N LYS A 30 -10.32 13.17 -19.53
CA LYS A 30 -11.02 12.18 -18.70
C LYS A 30 -10.05 11.24 -17.99
N LEU A 31 -8.94 10.89 -18.65
CA LEU A 31 -7.89 10.07 -18.05
C LEU A 31 -7.20 10.82 -16.91
N GLU A 32 -6.82 12.07 -17.15
CA GLU A 32 -6.23 12.97 -16.15
C GLU A 32 -7.14 13.14 -14.95
N MET A 33 -8.43 13.45 -15.17
CA MET A 33 -9.41 13.57 -14.09
C MET A 33 -9.55 12.27 -13.29
N ARG A 34 -9.57 11.11 -13.96
CA ARG A 34 -9.64 9.81 -13.27
C ARG A 34 -8.36 9.50 -12.51
N TYR A 35 -7.20 9.78 -13.09
CA TYR A 35 -5.90 9.63 -12.46
C TYR A 35 -5.84 10.46 -11.16
N ASN A 36 -6.09 11.77 -11.26
CA ASN A 36 -6.10 12.68 -10.10
C ASN A 36 -7.10 12.22 -9.03
N LYS A 37 -8.31 11.80 -9.44
CA LYS A 37 -9.31 11.29 -8.50
C LYS A 37 -8.85 10.04 -7.73
N VAL A 38 -8.09 9.15 -8.37
CA VAL A 38 -7.55 7.95 -7.71
C VAL A 38 -6.37 8.32 -6.81
N VAL A 39 -5.48 9.19 -7.26
CA VAL A 39 -4.36 9.73 -6.46
C VAL A 39 -4.89 10.39 -5.18
N CYS A 40 -5.82 11.34 -5.29
CA CYS A 40 -6.44 12.01 -4.12
C CYS A 40 -7.03 11.01 -3.13
N ARG A 41 -7.79 10.02 -3.63
CA ARG A 41 -8.42 9.02 -2.77
C ARG A 41 -7.40 8.16 -2.02
N LEU A 42 -6.32 7.75 -2.69
CA LEU A 42 -5.28 6.93 -2.05
C LEU A 42 -4.52 7.74 -1.02
N ARG A 43 -4.16 8.99 -1.36
CA ARG A 43 -3.58 9.95 -0.44
C ARG A 43 -4.44 10.12 0.82
N GLU A 44 -5.73 10.43 0.67
CA GLU A 44 -6.64 10.63 1.80
C GLU A 44 -6.68 9.42 2.74
N ARG A 45 -6.67 8.20 2.19
CA ARG A 45 -6.65 6.98 2.99
C ARG A 45 -5.34 6.81 3.75
N ILE A 46 -4.21 7.07 3.09
CA ILE A 46 -2.89 7.02 3.73
C ILE A 46 -2.83 8.05 4.86
N GLU A 47 -3.30 9.28 4.64
CA GLU A 47 -3.36 10.34 5.66
C GLU A 47 -4.24 9.95 6.86
N LEU A 48 -5.37 9.27 6.63
CA LEU A 48 -6.27 8.80 7.68
C LEU A 48 -5.71 7.62 8.47
N ASP A 49 -5.08 6.65 7.80
CA ASP A 49 -4.54 5.45 8.43
C ASP A 49 -3.22 5.73 9.16
N LEU A 50 -2.43 6.70 8.70
CA LEU A 50 -1.11 7.02 9.25
C LEU A 50 -1.11 7.24 10.79
N PRO A 51 -1.92 8.13 11.38
CA PRO A 51 -1.92 8.32 12.83
C PRO A 51 -2.37 7.06 13.59
N VAL A 52 -3.23 6.23 12.99
CA VAL A 52 -3.71 4.98 13.59
C VAL A 52 -2.57 3.96 13.65
N VAL A 53 -1.83 3.79 12.56
CA VAL A 53 -0.74 2.82 12.50
C VAL A 53 0.50 3.27 13.25
N LEU A 54 0.71 4.58 13.45
CA LEU A 54 1.84 5.09 14.22
C LEU A 54 1.62 4.95 15.74
N THR A 55 0.37 4.95 16.19
CA THR A 55 0.04 4.93 17.63
C THR A 55 -0.24 3.54 18.18
N ASN A 56 -0.58 2.57 17.32
CA ASN A 56 -1.02 1.26 17.79
C ASN A 56 -0.54 0.11 16.90
N ALA A 57 0.44 -0.62 17.43
CA ALA A 57 1.03 -1.80 16.78
C ALA A 57 0.02 -2.91 16.49
N ASN A 58 -1.08 -3.01 17.26
CA ASN A 58 -2.07 -4.08 17.11
C ASN A 58 -3.07 -3.83 15.98
N LYS A 59 -2.97 -2.70 15.28
CA LYS A 59 -3.82 -2.32 14.14
C LYS A 59 -3.35 -3.01 12.85
N VAL A 60 -3.29 -4.35 12.90
CA VAL A 60 -2.79 -5.22 11.81
C VAL A 60 -3.54 -4.98 10.51
N LYS A 61 -4.87 -4.73 10.57
CA LYS A 61 -5.67 -4.47 9.39
C LYS A 61 -5.31 -3.13 8.75
N GLU A 62 -5.20 -2.08 9.55
CA GLU A 62 -4.86 -0.73 9.11
C GLU A 62 -3.41 -0.68 8.58
N LEU A 63 -2.47 -1.37 9.22
CA LEU A 63 -1.09 -1.56 8.71
C LEU A 63 -1.09 -2.20 7.31
N HIS A 64 -1.93 -3.24 7.11
CA HIS A 64 -2.04 -3.92 5.83
C HIS A 64 -2.74 -3.08 4.75
N GLU A 65 -3.81 -2.37 5.09
CA GLU A 65 -4.50 -1.49 4.13
C GLU A 65 -3.63 -0.30 3.73
N MET A 66 -2.91 0.31 4.68
CA MET A 66 -1.94 1.36 4.38
C MET A 66 -0.85 0.86 3.43
N ARG A 67 -0.29 -0.35 3.65
CA ARG A 67 0.66 -0.97 2.72
C ARG A 67 0.08 -1.06 1.30
N LYS A 68 -1.16 -1.52 1.17
CA LYS A 68 -1.83 -1.67 -0.14
C LYS A 68 -2.04 -0.32 -0.82
N ASP A 69 -2.40 0.70 -0.07
CA ASP A 69 -2.66 2.02 -0.63
C ASP A 69 -1.36 2.75 -0.99
N CYS A 70 -0.28 2.62 -0.20
CA CYS A 70 1.07 3.06 -0.60
C CYS A 70 1.53 2.38 -1.90
N LYS A 71 1.37 1.05 -2.00
CA LYS A 71 1.72 0.28 -3.21
C LYS A 71 0.96 0.77 -4.45
N LYS A 72 -0.35 0.98 -4.33
CA LYS A 72 -1.17 1.49 -5.45
C LYS A 72 -0.78 2.91 -5.84
N LEU A 73 -0.51 3.77 -4.86
CA LEU A 73 -0.11 5.15 -5.13
C LEU A 73 1.23 5.17 -5.87
N ARG A 74 2.20 4.37 -5.42
CA ARG A 74 3.49 4.21 -6.11
C ARG A 74 3.30 3.80 -7.57
N TYR A 75 2.51 2.75 -7.82
CA TYR A 75 2.25 2.29 -9.17
C TYR A 75 1.59 3.34 -10.06
N LEU A 76 0.73 4.20 -9.51
CA LEU A 76 0.15 5.30 -10.29
C LEU A 76 1.19 6.35 -10.64
N LEU A 77 2.03 6.75 -9.69
CA LEU A 77 3.10 7.72 -9.91
C LEU A 77 4.13 7.21 -10.93
N GLU A 78 4.45 5.91 -10.89
CA GLU A 78 5.35 5.25 -11.86
C GLU A 78 4.79 5.22 -13.30
N LEU A 79 3.47 5.32 -13.48
CA LEU A 79 2.82 5.33 -14.81
C LEU A 79 2.91 6.68 -15.51
N VAL A 80 3.16 7.77 -14.79
CA VAL A 80 3.24 9.10 -15.39
C VAL A 80 4.58 9.23 -16.12
N PRO A 81 4.59 9.55 -17.42
CA PRO A 81 5.84 9.74 -18.16
C PRO A 81 6.63 10.88 -17.54
N HIS A 82 7.80 10.55 -16.98
CA HIS A 82 8.77 11.54 -16.52
C HIS A 82 9.37 12.16 -17.79
N GLN A 83 8.85 13.31 -18.23
CA GLN A 83 9.53 14.06 -19.28
C GLN A 83 10.94 14.39 -18.76
N ASN A 84 11.96 14.18 -19.59
CA ASN A 84 13.40 14.31 -19.29
C ASN A 84 13.84 15.76 -18.91
N ASN A 85 13.04 16.48 -18.14
CA ASN A 85 13.29 17.82 -17.69
C ASN A 85 13.48 17.78 -16.18
N ASP A 86 14.60 18.35 -15.71
CA ASP A 86 14.95 18.64 -14.32
C ASP A 86 13.98 19.66 -13.67
N SER A 87 12.67 19.55 -13.91
CA SER A 87 11.69 20.31 -13.17
C SER A 87 11.67 19.83 -11.72
N ILE A 88 11.50 20.79 -10.81
CA ILE A 88 11.40 20.53 -9.36
C ILE A 88 10.35 19.45 -9.07
N ASP A 89 9.24 19.47 -9.80
CA ASP A 89 8.13 18.52 -9.66
C ASP A 89 8.53 17.07 -9.92
N ASN A 90 9.39 16.79 -10.91
CA ASN A 90 9.84 15.42 -11.21
C ASN A 90 10.73 14.85 -10.09
N ARG A 91 11.58 15.69 -9.49
CA ARG A 91 12.45 15.26 -8.38
C ARG A 91 11.64 14.92 -7.14
N GLU A 92 10.61 15.71 -6.83
CA GLU A 92 9.72 15.46 -5.70
C GLU A 92 8.86 14.20 -5.93
N ILE A 93 8.38 13.94 -7.15
CA ILE A 93 7.67 12.70 -7.49
C ILE A 93 8.57 11.48 -7.32
N HIS A 94 9.80 11.52 -7.85
CA HIS A 94 10.75 10.42 -7.68
C HIS A 94 11.06 10.15 -6.22
N LYS A 95 11.26 11.19 -5.43
CA LYS A 95 11.46 11.07 -3.99
C LYS A 95 10.26 10.44 -3.30
N THR A 96 9.05 10.87 -3.65
CA THR A 96 7.80 10.30 -3.14
C THR A 96 7.70 8.82 -3.48
N ILE A 97 8.06 8.42 -4.70
CA ILE A 97 8.09 7.01 -5.12
C ILE A 97 9.05 6.20 -4.24
N THR A 98 10.27 6.70 -4.00
CA THR A 98 11.25 6.06 -3.12
C THR A 98 10.74 5.92 -1.69
N GLU A 99 10.15 6.99 -1.12
CA GLU A 99 9.59 6.93 0.24
C GLU A 99 8.42 5.94 0.33
N LEU A 100 7.55 5.89 -0.68
CA LEU A 100 6.47 4.90 -0.76
C LEU A 100 7.00 3.47 -0.84
N GLU A 101 8.12 3.25 -1.53
CA GLU A 101 8.79 1.95 -1.59
C GLU A 101 9.34 1.53 -0.22
N ASP A 102 10.08 2.41 0.45
CA ASP A 102 10.59 2.17 1.80
C ASP A 102 9.46 1.81 2.78
N ILE A 103 8.38 2.61 2.79
CA ILE A 103 7.21 2.37 3.64
C ILE A 103 6.57 1.01 3.31
N GLN A 104 6.41 0.70 2.01
CA GLN A 104 5.82 -0.55 1.56
C GLN A 104 6.63 -1.77 2.01
N ASP A 105 7.95 -1.68 2.00
CA ASP A 105 8.85 -2.78 2.36
C ASP A 105 8.89 -3.01 3.87
N MET A 106 8.89 -1.93 4.66
CA MET A 106 8.76 -2.01 6.12
C MET A 106 7.42 -2.64 6.52
N LEU A 107 6.31 -2.15 5.97
CA LEU A 107 4.97 -2.71 6.23
C LEU A 107 4.81 -4.12 5.67
N GLY A 108 5.49 -4.43 4.56
CA GLY A 108 5.55 -5.78 3.98
C GLY A 108 6.18 -6.77 4.94
N SER A 109 7.34 -6.42 5.49
CA SER A 109 8.04 -7.24 6.48
C SER A 109 7.18 -7.49 7.74
N ILE A 110 6.50 -6.47 8.25
CA ILE A 110 5.58 -6.61 9.39
C ILE A 110 4.43 -7.56 9.03
N HIS A 111 3.83 -7.37 7.85
CA HIS A 111 2.70 -8.17 7.39
C HIS A 111 3.06 -9.65 7.22
N ASP A 112 4.22 -9.94 6.64
CA ASP A 112 4.69 -11.33 6.45
C ASP A 112 4.84 -12.03 7.80
N ILE A 113 5.38 -11.34 8.81
CA ILE A 113 5.46 -11.87 10.18
C ILE A 113 4.06 -12.02 10.80
N ASP A 114 3.14 -11.07 10.60
CA ASP A 114 1.76 -11.18 11.08
C ASP A 114 1.05 -12.42 10.49
N ILE A 115 1.31 -12.76 9.22
CA ILE A 115 0.83 -14.00 8.58
C ILE A 115 1.49 -15.23 9.20
N THR A 116 2.80 -15.22 9.42
CA THR A 116 3.54 -16.31 10.08
C THR A 116 3.02 -16.57 11.49
N ILE A 117 2.85 -15.52 12.31
CA ILE A 117 2.27 -15.61 13.65
C ILE A 117 0.86 -16.20 13.60
N ALA A 118 0.02 -15.73 12.67
CA ALA A 118 -1.34 -16.24 12.51
C ALA A 118 -1.36 -17.72 12.11
N TYR A 119 -0.40 -18.15 11.29
CA TYR A 119 -0.22 -19.55 10.92
C TYR A 119 0.23 -20.40 12.11
N LEU A 120 1.29 -20.00 12.82
CA LEU A 120 1.85 -20.72 13.97
C LEU A 120 0.81 -20.92 15.08
N LYS A 121 -0.02 -19.91 15.35
CA LYS A 121 -1.12 -19.99 16.32
C LYS A 121 -2.19 -21.03 15.98
N ARG A 122 -2.28 -21.50 14.73
CA ARG A 122 -3.26 -22.48 14.26
C ARG A 122 -2.70 -23.90 14.17
N VAL A 123 -1.41 -24.09 14.45
CA VAL A 123 -0.76 -25.40 14.36
C VAL A 123 -1.29 -26.34 15.44
N ARG A 124 -1.43 -27.64 15.11
CA ARG A 124 -1.99 -28.67 16.00
C ARG A 124 -1.18 -28.94 17.28
N HIS A 125 0.10 -28.61 17.29
CA HIS A 125 1.03 -28.86 18.41
C HIS A 125 1.63 -27.53 18.89
N PRO A 126 0.88 -26.71 19.65
CA PRO A 126 1.32 -25.37 20.06
C PRO A 126 2.63 -25.40 20.85
N ASN A 127 2.83 -26.43 21.68
CA ASN A 127 3.98 -26.56 22.57
C ASN A 127 5.32 -26.70 21.81
N GLU A 128 5.30 -27.26 20.61
CA GLU A 128 6.49 -27.45 19.77
C GLU A 128 6.91 -26.15 19.06
N VAL A 129 5.97 -25.25 18.83
CA VAL A 129 6.20 -23.99 18.10
C VAL A 129 6.26 -22.76 19.01
N THR A 130 6.10 -22.92 20.33
CA THR A 130 6.04 -21.81 21.30
C THR A 130 7.28 -20.89 21.23
N HIS A 131 8.48 -21.48 21.15
CA HIS A 131 9.72 -20.72 21.05
C HIS A 131 9.76 -19.90 19.75
N ILE A 132 9.47 -20.54 18.62
CA ILE A 132 9.42 -19.88 17.31
C ILE A 132 8.38 -18.75 17.33
N LEU A 133 7.20 -19.00 17.89
CA LEU A 133 6.15 -17.98 18.02
C LEU A 133 6.61 -16.77 18.84
N HIS A 134 7.35 -17.00 19.93
CA HIS A 134 7.90 -15.92 20.75
C HIS A 134 8.93 -15.10 19.96
N ASP A 135 9.82 -15.76 19.21
CA ASP A 135 10.82 -15.11 18.37
C ASP A 135 10.16 -14.24 17.28
N GLU A 136 9.16 -14.78 16.59
CA GLU A 136 8.39 -14.05 15.56
C GLU A 136 7.69 -12.82 16.16
N ILE A 137 7.08 -12.93 17.35
CA ILE A 137 6.45 -11.79 18.02
C ILE A 137 7.51 -10.72 18.38
N SER A 138 8.69 -11.13 18.83
CA SER A 138 9.79 -10.22 19.16
C SER A 138 10.28 -9.48 17.92
N GLU A 139 10.54 -10.21 16.82
CA GLU A 139 10.98 -9.61 15.56
C GLU A 139 9.92 -8.68 14.97
N ARG A 140 8.63 -9.06 15.04
CA ARG A 140 7.51 -8.22 14.63
C ARG A 140 7.50 -6.88 15.35
N ASN A 141 7.69 -6.90 16.68
CA ASN A 141 7.73 -5.67 17.49
C ASN A 141 8.93 -4.79 17.13
N LYS A 142 10.09 -5.41 16.88
CA LYS A 142 11.28 -4.70 16.42
C LYS A 142 11.05 -4.02 15.06
N LYS A 143 10.50 -4.73 14.07
CA LYS A 143 10.16 -4.17 12.76
C LYS A 143 9.15 -3.01 12.87
N TYR A 144 8.18 -3.13 13.77
CA TYR A 144 7.25 -2.04 14.03
C TYR A 144 7.95 -0.84 14.65
N GLU A 145 8.87 -1.02 15.61
CA GLU A 145 9.64 0.10 16.16
C GLU A 145 10.52 0.75 15.09
N ASP A 146 11.17 -0.03 14.22
CA ASP A 146 11.94 0.49 13.08
C ASP A 146 11.05 1.38 12.18
N PHE A 147 9.83 0.95 11.90
CA PHE A 147 8.81 1.73 11.18
C PHE A 147 8.47 3.05 11.88
N ILE A 148 8.25 3.03 13.19
CA ILE A 148 8.02 4.25 13.96
C ILE A 148 9.23 5.19 13.92
N GLN A 149 10.45 4.66 14.03
CA GLN A 149 11.67 5.45 14.01
C GLN A 149 11.94 6.08 12.64
N PHE A 150 11.64 5.37 11.55
CA PHE A 150 11.68 5.93 10.19
C PHE A 150 10.76 7.16 10.09
N TYR A 151 9.51 7.06 10.54
CA TYR A 151 8.58 8.17 10.52
C TYR A 151 8.99 9.32 11.44
N LYS A 152 9.50 9.05 12.64
CA LYS A 152 10.02 10.11 13.54
C LYS A 152 11.14 10.91 12.88
N ARG A 153 12.05 10.24 12.18
CA ARG A 153 13.14 10.89 11.44
C ARG A 153 12.60 11.72 10.27
N SER A 154 11.69 11.17 9.47
CA SER A 154 11.05 11.88 8.36
C SER A 154 10.26 13.12 8.82
N LEU A 155 9.52 13.02 9.92
CA LEU A 155 8.76 14.13 10.51
C LEU A 155 9.67 15.23 11.08
N SER A 156 10.83 14.86 11.63
CA SER A 156 11.79 15.82 12.20
C SER A 156 12.50 16.66 11.12
N ASP A 157 12.55 16.17 9.89
CA ASP A 157 13.09 16.91 8.75
C ASP A 157 12.00 17.83 8.16
N SER A 158 11.83 19.01 8.77
CA SER A 158 10.76 19.98 8.45
C SER A 158 10.66 20.40 6.98
N ARG A 159 11.74 20.23 6.19
CA ARG A 159 11.76 20.54 4.76
C ARG A 159 11.25 19.39 3.89
N HIS A 160 11.15 18.18 4.43
CA HIS A 160 11.09 16.93 3.65
C HIS A 160 10.17 15.86 4.23
N ASN A 161 9.19 16.24 5.04
CA ASN A 161 8.20 15.32 5.60
C ASN A 161 7.37 14.66 4.49
N PHE A 162 7.23 13.33 4.54
CA PHE A 162 6.38 12.51 3.66
C PHE A 162 4.95 13.07 3.52
N LEU A 163 4.37 13.58 4.61
CA LEU A 163 3.05 14.22 4.58
C LEU A 163 3.01 15.48 3.71
N ASN A 164 4.09 16.27 3.73
CA ASN A 164 4.19 17.45 2.87
C ASN A 164 4.37 17.04 1.40
N GLN A 165 5.13 15.98 1.12
CA GLN A 165 5.33 15.47 -0.23
C GLN A 165 4.03 14.94 -0.84
N ILE A 166 3.28 14.15 -0.07
CA ILE A 166 1.97 13.65 -0.49
C ILE A 166 0.97 14.80 -0.64
N ALA A 167 1.01 15.83 0.21
CA ALA A 167 0.14 16.99 0.10
C ALA A 167 0.32 17.80 -1.21
N ILE A 168 1.49 17.72 -1.84
CA ILE A 168 1.81 18.41 -3.10
C ILE A 168 1.26 17.65 -4.34
N LEU A 169 0.78 16.41 -4.19
CA LEU A 169 0.19 15.62 -5.29
C LEU A 169 -1.21 16.09 -5.75
N THR A 170 -1.55 17.37 -5.52
CA THR A 170 -2.79 18.05 -5.90
C THR A 170 -2.55 19.52 -6.20
#